data_AF-A0A5C6ZD45-F1
#
_entry.id   AF-A0A5C6ZD45-F1
#
_cell.length_a   1.000
_cell.length_b   1.000
_cell.length_c   1.000
_cell.angle_alpha   90.00
_cell.angle_beta   90.00
_cell.angle_gamma   90.00
#
_symmetry.space_group_name_H-M   'P 1'
#
loop_
_entity.id
_entity.type
_entity.pdbx_description
1 polymer ?
#
loop_
_entity_poly.entity_id
_entity_poly.type
_entity_poly.pdbx_seq_one_letter_code
_entity_poly.pdbx_strand_id
1 'polypeptide(L)'
;MYKGSLAEGEDFKKPFEAVLVAGVAKTLDLKLKDTFFSAHGLVENTLEEHNEHQLIVVGILVETHSVLNNLIETPLETVWELHEEHNHKVSEEGISLKGEEHEMDGAK
;
A
#
# COMPACT_ATOMS: atom_id res chain seq x y z
N MET A 1 15.06 2.87 9.49
CA MET A 1 15.57 1.67 8.81
C MET A 1 16.04 0.66 9.81
N TYR A 2 15.54 -0.57 9.71
CA TYR A 2 16.12 -1.66 10.47
C TYR A 2 17.52 -1.95 9.93
N LYS A 3 18.46 -2.23 10.84
CA LYS A 3 19.89 -2.39 10.53
C LYS A 3 20.18 -3.77 9.91
N GLY A 4 19.49 -4.11 8.82
CA GLY A 4 19.80 -5.29 8.03
C GLY A 4 21.05 -5.07 7.18
N SER A 5 21.85 -6.11 6.98
CA SER A 5 22.95 -6.06 6.02
C SER A 5 22.42 -6.36 4.63
N LEU A 6 22.83 -5.58 3.63
CA LEU A 6 22.44 -5.82 2.25
C LEU A 6 23.15 -7.07 1.71
N ALA A 7 22.39 -8.01 1.17
CA ALA A 7 22.93 -9.19 0.48
C ALA A 7 23.16 -8.87 -1.00
N GLU A 8 22.18 -8.22 -1.64
CA GLU A 8 22.21 -7.89 -3.07
C GLU A 8 21.52 -6.55 -3.34
N GLY A 9 21.98 -5.84 -4.39
CA GLY A 9 21.35 -4.62 -4.88
C GLY A 9 21.81 -3.35 -4.18
N GLU A 10 20.87 -2.45 -3.93
CA GLU A 10 21.08 -1.22 -3.18
C GLU A 10 19.89 -0.89 -2.29
N ASP A 11 20.06 0.13 -1.46
CA ASP A 11 18.97 0.66 -0.65
C ASP A 11 18.04 1.55 -1.49
N PHE A 12 16.79 1.73 -1.06
CA PHE A 12 15.85 2.61 -1.75
C PHE A 12 16.30 4.07 -1.68
N LYS A 13 16.08 4.81 -2.76
CA LYS A 13 16.43 6.22 -2.93
C LYS A 13 15.26 7.07 -3.41
N LYS A 14 14.21 6.44 -3.97
CA LYS A 14 13.06 7.11 -4.56
C LYS A 14 11.76 6.39 -4.17
N PRO A 15 10.61 7.08 -4.22
CA PRO A 15 9.29 6.46 -4.08
C PRO A 15 9.12 5.23 -4.99
N PHE A 16 8.34 4.25 -4.54
CA PHE A 16 8.05 2.99 -5.22
C PHE A 16 9.23 2.02 -5.38
N GLU A 17 10.37 2.30 -4.77
CA GLU A 17 11.44 1.31 -4.60
C GLU A 17 11.23 0.51 -3.32
N ALA A 18 11.49 -0.80 -3.37
CA ALA A 18 11.31 -1.70 -2.25
C ALA A 18 12.58 -2.51 -1.97
N VAL A 19 12.86 -2.70 -0.68
CA VAL A 19 13.90 -3.59 -0.17
C VAL A 19 13.23 -4.75 0.56
N LEU A 20 13.55 -5.97 0.15
CA LEU A 20 12.96 -7.19 0.71
C LEU A 20 13.94 -7.90 1.65
N VAL A 21 13.45 -8.51 2.72
CA VAL A 21 14.25 -9.52 3.43
C VAL A 21 14.29 -10.81 2.60
N ALA A 22 15.43 -11.50 2.56
CA ALA A 22 15.62 -12.71 1.74
C ALA A 22 14.53 -13.78 1.94
N GLY A 23 14.01 -13.96 3.16
CA GLY A 23 12.90 -14.86 3.45
C GLY A 23 11.59 -14.46 2.74
N VAL A 24 11.30 -13.15 2.68
CA VAL A 24 10.13 -12.60 1.96
C VAL A 24 10.31 -12.74 0.46
N ALA A 25 11.47 -12.35 -0.07
CA ALA A 25 11.79 -12.47 -1.49
C ALA A 25 11.62 -13.92 -1.97
N LYS A 26 12.11 -14.89 -1.19
CA LYS A 26 11.93 -16.32 -1.47
C LYS A 26 10.47 -16.77 -1.40
N THR A 27 9.73 -16.34 -0.38
CA THR A 27 8.33 -16.71 -0.19
C THR A 27 7.45 -16.22 -1.34
N LEU A 28 7.71 -15.00 -1.81
CA LEU A 28 6.97 -14.37 -2.90
C LEU A 28 7.55 -14.67 -4.30
N ASP A 29 8.63 -15.45 -4.38
CA ASP A 29 9.41 -15.71 -5.60
C ASP A 29 9.82 -14.43 -6.36
N LEU A 30 10.17 -13.38 -5.61
CA LEU A 30 10.63 -12.09 -6.13
C LEU A 30 12.15 -11.98 -6.09
N LYS A 31 12.71 -11.31 -7.11
CA LYS A 31 14.13 -11.06 -7.28
C LYS A 31 14.39 -9.58 -7.54
N LEU A 32 15.66 -9.18 -7.55
CA LEU A 32 16.04 -7.83 -7.96
C LEU A 32 15.44 -7.48 -9.33
N LYS A 33 14.89 -6.27 -9.42
CA LYS A 33 14.21 -5.67 -10.58
C LYS A 33 12.84 -6.26 -10.88
N ASP A 34 12.37 -7.27 -10.16
CA ASP A 34 10.98 -7.67 -10.26
C ASP A 34 10.08 -6.57 -9.68
N THR A 35 8.84 -6.55 -10.14
CA THR A 35 7.83 -5.62 -9.66
C THR A 35 6.65 -6.34 -9.03
N PHE A 36 6.00 -5.69 -8.08
CA PHE A 36 4.81 -6.21 -7.41
C PHE A 36 3.89 -5.06 -7.00
N PHE A 37 2.62 -5.37 -6.76
CA PHE A 37 1.64 -4.42 -6.24
C PHE A 37 1.54 -4.54 -4.72
N SER A 38 1.35 -3.41 -4.05
CA SER A 38 0.95 -3.39 -2.64
C SER A 38 -0.57 -3.58 -2.53
N ALA A 39 -1.03 -4.30 -1.51
CA ALA A 39 -2.44 -4.50 -1.23
C ALA A 39 -2.79 -4.07 0.20
N HIS A 40 -3.93 -3.41 0.38
CA HIS A 40 -4.44 -3.01 1.69
C HIS A 40 -5.27 -4.13 2.34
N GLY A 41 -4.63 -5.02 3.10
CA GLY A 41 -5.30 -5.82 4.15
C GLY A 41 -6.30 -6.93 3.74
N LEU A 42 -6.64 -7.77 4.73
CA LEU A 42 -7.31 -9.09 4.67
C LEU A 42 -8.82 -9.05 4.30
N VAL A 43 -9.19 -8.51 3.14
CA VAL A 43 -10.57 -8.67 2.63
C VAL A 43 -10.53 -9.22 1.22
N GLU A 44 -10.70 -10.54 1.13
CA GLU A 44 -10.66 -11.39 -0.07
C GLU A 44 -11.73 -11.02 -1.14
N ASN A 45 -12.62 -10.06 -0.86
CA ASN A 45 -13.75 -9.68 -1.72
C ASN A 45 -13.77 -8.21 -2.16
N THR A 46 -12.80 -7.41 -1.75
CA THR A 46 -12.60 -6.07 -2.28
C THR A 46 -11.12 -5.90 -2.52
N LEU A 47 -10.62 -6.66 -3.48
CA LEU A 47 -9.51 -6.25 -4.33
C LEU A 47 -9.95 -4.94 -5.01
N GLU A 48 -10.07 -3.85 -4.25
CA GLU A 48 -9.78 -2.53 -4.80
C GLU A 48 -8.29 -2.58 -5.11
N GLU A 49 -8.01 -3.20 -6.25
CA GLU A 49 -6.70 -3.30 -6.83
C GLU A 49 -6.24 -1.87 -7.06
N HIS A 50 -5.42 -1.36 -6.15
CA HIS A 50 -4.58 -0.19 -6.40
C HIS A 50 -3.45 -0.61 -7.33
N ASN A 51 -3.82 -1.12 -8.52
CA ASN A 51 -2.96 -1.55 -9.62
C ASN A 51 -2.27 -0.38 -10.32
N GLU A 52 -2.36 0.83 -9.76
CA GLU A 52 -1.90 2.03 -10.44
C GLU A 52 -0.37 2.19 -10.29
N HIS A 53 0.21 1.74 -9.17
CA HIS A 53 1.64 1.94 -8.88
C HIS A 53 2.34 0.65 -8.42
N GLN A 54 3.19 0.11 -9.30
CA GLN A 54 4.05 -1.04 -9.00
C GLN A 54 5.25 -0.60 -8.19
N LEU A 55 5.61 -1.39 -7.19
CA LEU A 55 6.89 -1.29 -6.51
C LEU A 55 7.94 -2.13 -7.23
N ILE A 56 9.17 -1.64 -7.31
CA ILE A 56 10.32 -2.37 -7.86
C ILE A 56 11.27 -2.81 -6.76
N VAL A 57 11.69 -4.08 -6.79
CA VAL A 57 12.68 -4.61 -5.85
C VAL A 57 14.07 -4.11 -6.22
N VAL A 58 14.65 -3.24 -5.39
CA VAL A 58 16.00 -2.67 -5.61
C VAL A 58 17.07 -3.25 -4.69
N GLY A 59 16.66 -3.90 -3.60
CA GLY A 59 17.58 -4.49 -2.64
C GLY A 59 17.00 -5.74 -1.97
N ILE A 60 17.90 -6.65 -1.61
CA ILE A 60 17.58 -7.82 -0.80
C ILE A 60 18.52 -7.84 0.41
N LEU A 61 17.94 -7.84 1.61
CA LEU A 61 18.67 -7.96 2.87
C LEU A 61 18.93 -9.42 3.23
N VAL A 62 20.03 -9.67 3.93
CA VAL A 62 20.28 -10.99 4.53
C VAL A 62 19.14 -11.35 5.48
N GLU A 63 18.80 -12.63 5.52
CA GLU A 63 17.84 -13.14 6.49
C GLU A 63 18.38 -12.93 7.91
N THR A 64 17.53 -12.49 8.84
CA THR A 64 17.92 -12.35 10.24
C THR A 64 17.11 -13.33 11.07
N HIS A 65 17.68 -13.96 12.10
CA HIS A 65 16.91 -14.83 13.00
C HIS A 65 16.03 -14.02 13.99
N SER A 66 15.39 -12.96 13.50
CA SER A 66 14.57 -12.02 14.27
C SER A 66 13.21 -11.81 13.61
N VAL A 67 12.30 -11.12 14.31
CA VAL A 67 10.96 -10.76 13.81
C VAL A 67 10.97 -9.97 12.49
N LEU A 68 12.14 -9.48 12.06
CA LEU A 68 12.32 -8.77 10.79
C LEU A 68 12.14 -9.64 9.55
N ASN A 69 12.01 -10.95 9.69
CA ASN A 69 11.96 -11.87 8.55
C ASN A 69 10.72 -11.77 7.64
N ASN A 70 9.76 -10.91 7.96
CA ASN A 70 8.53 -10.74 7.17
C ASN A 70 8.33 -9.30 6.67
N LEU A 71 9.40 -8.51 6.57
CA LEU A 71 9.31 -7.09 6.21
C LEU A 71 9.61 -6.83 4.73
N ILE A 72 8.83 -5.92 4.16
CA ILE A 72 9.12 -5.17 2.93
C ILE A 72 9.31 -3.71 3.37
N GLU A 73 10.46 -3.12 3.06
CA GLU A 73 10.73 -1.71 3.37
C GLU A 73 10.62 -0.85 2.12
N THR A 74 10.03 0.34 2.26
CA THR A 74 9.87 1.34 1.20
C THR A 74 10.06 2.74 1.79
N PRO A 75 10.34 3.77 0.96
CA PRO A 75 10.27 5.16 1.42
C PRO A 75 8.85 5.51 1.88
N LEU A 76 8.75 6.35 2.92
CA LEU A 76 7.46 6.78 3.49
C LEU A 76 6.60 7.52 2.46
N GLU A 77 7.24 8.25 1.55
CA GLU A 77 6.63 8.97 0.44
C GLU A 77 5.78 8.02 -0.43
N THR A 78 6.23 6.79 -0.65
CA THR A 78 5.46 5.74 -1.35
C THR A 78 4.10 5.51 -0.70
N VAL A 79 4.03 5.53 0.63
CA VAL A 79 2.77 5.33 1.36
C VAL A 79 1.85 6.52 1.17
N TRP A 80 2.36 7.75 1.21
CA TRP A 80 1.55 8.95 0.98
C TRP A 80 0.99 9.00 -0.43
N GLU A 81 1.84 8.78 -1.43
CA GLU A 81 1.43 8.81 -2.84
C GLU A 81 0.34 7.77 -3.13
N LEU A 82 0.49 6.55 -2.60
CA LEU A 82 -0.56 5.52 -2.71
C LEU A 82 -1.88 5.92 -2.04
N HIS A 83 -1.86 6.73 -0.97
CA HIS A 83 -3.08 7.15 -0.26
C HIS A 83 -3.70 8.45 -0.81
N GLU A 84 -2.92 9.36 -1.41
CA GLU A 84 -3.46 10.55 -2.07
C GLU A 84 -4.38 10.18 -3.24
N GLU A 85 -4.06 9.11 -3.97
CA GLU A 85 -4.89 8.57 -5.05
C GLU A 85 -6.25 8.06 -4.56
N HIS A 86 -6.35 7.57 -3.31
CA HIS A 86 -7.64 7.16 -2.74
C HIS A 86 -8.58 8.34 -2.43
N ASN A 87 -8.02 9.53 -2.18
CA ASN A 87 -8.84 10.72 -1.91
C ASN A 87 -9.45 11.33 -3.19
N HIS A 88 -9.10 10.83 -4.37
CA HIS A 88 -9.60 11.29 -5.67
C HIS A 88 -10.65 10.37 -6.32
N LYS A 89 -11.51 9.73 -5.51
CA LYS A 89 -12.78 9.13 -5.97
C LYS A 89 -13.98 9.66 -5.19
N VAL A 90 -14.19 10.98 -5.23
CA VAL A 90 -15.55 11.53 -5.12
C VAL A 90 -15.98 11.87 -6.55
N SER A 91 -16.48 10.85 -7.27
CA SER A 91 -17.25 11.09 -8.48
C SER A 91 -18.55 11.78 -8.08
N GLU A 92 -18.73 12.96 -8.62
CA GLU A 92 -19.82 13.91 -8.38
C GLU A 92 -21.13 13.46 -9.06
N GLU A 93 -21.61 12.24 -8.77
CA GLU A 93 -22.90 11.74 -9.29
C GLU A 93 -23.81 11.22 -8.17
N GLY A 94 -24.73 12.09 -7.74
CA GLY A 94 -26.12 11.70 -7.49
C GLY A 94 -26.56 11.44 -6.05
N ILE A 95 -26.92 12.49 -5.31
CA ILE A 95 -28.16 12.50 -4.51
C ILE A 95 -28.82 13.89 -4.62
N SER A 96 -29.90 13.95 -5.42
CA SER A 96 -30.89 15.02 -5.33
C SER A 96 -31.66 14.86 -4.03
N LEU A 97 -31.31 15.64 -3.00
CA LEU A 97 -32.12 15.76 -1.81
C LEU A 97 -33.27 16.73 -2.11
N LYS A 98 -34.41 16.16 -2.52
CA LYS A 98 -35.69 16.86 -2.48
C LYS A 98 -36.02 17.06 -1.00
N GLY A 99 -35.97 18.30 -0.54
CA GLY A 99 -36.40 18.65 0.82
C GLY A 99 -37.88 18.35 0.97
N GLU A 100 -38.21 17.32 1.75
CA GLU A 100 -39.54 17.17 2.33
C GLU A 100 -39.54 17.93 3.66
N GLU A 101 -40.27 19.05 3.65
CA GLU A 101 -40.60 19.84 4.82
C GLU A 101 -41.54 19.00 5.70
N HIS A 102 -41.08 18.57 6.87
CA HIS A 102 -41.98 18.08 7.92
C HIS A 102 -42.41 19.27 8.78
N GLU A 103 -43.59 19.80 8.48
CA GLU A 103 -44.36 20.61 9.42
C GLU A 103 -44.61 19.76 10.69
N MET A 104 -44.09 20.22 11.84
CA MET A 104 -44.55 19.74 13.14
C MET A 104 -45.86 20.46 13.45
N ASP A 105 -46.98 19.75 13.25
CA ASP A 105 -48.28 20.15 13.80
C ASP A 105 -48.25 20.05 15.32
N GLY A 106 -48.61 21.16 15.97
CA GLY A 106 -48.64 21.30 17.41
C GLY A 106 -49.84 20.56 17.99
N ALA A 107 -49.58 19.49 18.73
CA ALA A 107 -50.60 18.88 19.58
C ALA A 107 -50.83 19.75 20.82
N LYS A 108 -52.06 20.25 20.93
CA LYS A 108 -52.65 20.85 22.12
C LYS A 108 -53.34 19.78 22.96
#